data_AF-A0A090XDQ3-F1
#
_entry.id   AF-A0A090XDQ3-F1
#
_cell.length_a   1.000
_cell.length_b   1.000
_cell.length_c   1.000
_cell.angle_alpha   90.00
_cell.angle_beta   90.00
_cell.angle_gamma   90.00
#
_symmetry.space_group_name_H-M   'P 1'
#
loop_
_entity.id
_entity.type
_entity.pdbx_description
1 polymer ?
#
loop_
_entity_poly.entity_id
_entity_poly.type
_entity_poly.pdbx_seq_one_letter_code
_entity_poly.pdbx_strand_id
1 'polypeptide(L)'
;FMMQVLRMLHTLKQRQQQQSEQLALLANMLDSVLPAPTEPLVVAPLKDLEEFLAYEKVLAASDEKKLQLKRYIKIIGGDDAKEKTSRILKKLLTYDIGVAFTWYGTKDKRRFCDLQFCQLMCGGLTEQQNKKEAEVTLKDIEKTTMTWLRHAKERLDNCQKRGAAQMAHPEEDEDD
;
A
#
# COMPACT_ATOMS: atom_id res chain seq x y z
N PHE A 1 -45.30 -31.54 -22.39
CA PHE A 1 -44.86 -31.41 -21.00
C PHE A 1 -43.33 -31.28 -20.88
N MET A 2 -42.52 -32.31 -21.21
CA MET A 2 -41.05 -32.29 -21.02
C MET A 2 -40.31 -31.14 -21.75
N MET A 3 -40.71 -30.83 -23.00
CA MET A 3 -40.15 -29.70 -23.77
C MET A 3 -40.42 -28.33 -23.12
N GLN A 4 -41.53 -28.19 -22.41
CA GLN A 4 -41.89 -26.95 -21.72
C GLN A 4 -41.04 -26.76 -20.46
N VAL A 5 -40.76 -27.85 -19.73
CA VAL A 5 -39.85 -27.87 -18.58
C VAL A 5 -38.42 -27.54 -19.02
N LEU A 6 -37.95 -28.13 -20.12
CA LEU A 6 -36.62 -27.84 -20.69
C LEU A 6 -36.47 -26.36 -21.11
N ARG A 7 -37.48 -25.78 -21.77
CA ARG A 7 -37.48 -24.34 -22.10
C ARG A 7 -37.45 -23.46 -20.84
N MET A 8 -38.22 -23.81 -19.81
CA MET A 8 -38.21 -23.08 -18.55
C MET A 8 -36.86 -23.14 -17.86
N LEU A 9 -36.23 -24.33 -17.78
CA LEU A 9 -34.89 -24.50 -17.21
C LEU A 9 -33.83 -23.71 -17.97
N HIS A 10 -33.88 -23.72 -19.30
CA HIS A 10 -32.97 -22.92 -20.12
C HIS A 10 -33.13 -21.42 -19.84
N THR A 11 -34.37 -20.95 -19.75
CA THR A 11 -34.68 -19.55 -19.43
C THR A 11 -34.21 -19.17 -18.02
N LEU A 12 -34.35 -20.09 -17.05
CA LEU A 12 -33.90 -19.89 -15.68
C LEU A 12 -32.37 -19.78 -15.61
N LYS A 13 -31.67 -20.69 -16.29
CA LYS A 13 -30.20 -20.68 -16.39
C LYS A 13 -29.71 -19.38 -17.03
N GLN A 14 -30.37 -18.95 -18.11
CA GLN A 14 -30.01 -17.72 -18.80
C GLN A 14 -30.24 -16.48 -17.90
N ARG A 15 -31.34 -16.43 -17.14
CA ARG A 15 -31.56 -15.37 -16.14
C ARG A 15 -30.52 -15.41 -15.03
N GLN A 16 -30.15 -16.59 -14.52
CA GLN A 16 -29.13 -16.72 -13.48
C GLN A 16 -27.79 -16.18 -13.95
N GLN A 17 -27.39 -16.51 -15.18
CA GLN A 17 -26.17 -15.99 -15.79
C GLN A 17 -26.23 -14.45 -15.93
N GLN A 18 -27.34 -13.93 -16.43
CA GLN A 18 -27.54 -12.49 -16.60
C GLN A 18 -27.52 -11.74 -15.25
N GLN A 19 -28.11 -12.30 -14.19
CA GLN A 19 -28.07 -11.73 -12.85
C GLN A 19 -26.64 -11.72 -12.28
N SER A 20 -25.86 -12.78 -12.51
CA SER A 20 -24.45 -12.84 -12.12
C SER A 20 -23.63 -11.72 -12.78
N GLU A 21 -23.85 -11.50 -14.08
CA GLU A 21 -23.19 -10.42 -14.83
C GLU A 21 -23.60 -9.02 -14.34
N GLN A 22 -24.89 -8.81 -14.08
CA GLN A 22 -25.39 -7.56 -13.51
C GLN A 22 -24.83 -7.27 -12.12
N LEU A 23 -24.72 -8.29 -11.25
CA LEU A 23 -24.10 -8.15 -9.93
C LEU A 23 -22.61 -7.81 -10.03
N ALA A 24 -21.88 -8.43 -10.96
CA ALA A 24 -20.48 -8.11 -11.20
C ALA A 24 -20.28 -6.67 -11.66
N LEU A 25 -21.16 -6.17 -12.54
CA LEU A 25 -21.14 -4.77 -12.99
C LEU A 25 -21.44 -3.80 -11.84
N LEU A 26 -22.46 -4.08 -11.02
CA LEU A 26 -22.81 -3.26 -9.86
C LEU A 26 -21.67 -3.21 -8.83
N ALA A 27 -21.01 -4.34 -8.56
CA ALA A 27 -19.85 -4.38 -7.68
C ALA A 27 -18.71 -3.47 -8.18
N ASN A 28 -18.39 -3.53 -9.48
CA ASN A 28 -17.38 -2.68 -10.09
C ASN A 28 -17.77 -1.19 -10.09
N MET A 29 -19.05 -0.87 -10.27
CA MET A 29 -19.54 0.51 -10.17
C MET A 29 -19.55 1.02 -8.73
N LEU A 30 -19.82 0.17 -7.74
CA LEU A 30 -19.73 0.58 -6.34
C LEU A 30 -18.29 0.92 -5.96
N ASP A 31 -17.32 0.16 -6.47
CA ASP A 31 -15.89 0.47 -6.33
C ASP A 31 -15.51 1.84 -6.93
N SER A 32 -16.21 2.32 -7.96
CA SER A 32 -15.98 3.64 -8.57
C SER A 32 -16.80 4.78 -7.96
N VAL A 33 -17.97 4.49 -7.37
CA VAL A 33 -18.88 5.47 -6.75
C VAL A 33 -18.49 5.79 -5.31
N LEU A 34 -17.74 4.93 -4.63
CA LEU A 34 -17.20 5.28 -3.32
C LEU A 34 -16.34 6.56 -3.48
N PRO A 35 -16.66 7.65 -2.76
CA PRO A 35 -16.20 8.99 -3.08
C PRO A 35 -14.69 9.03 -3.26
N ALA A 36 -14.24 9.66 -4.35
CA ALA A 36 -12.85 10.06 -4.50
C ALA A 36 -12.44 10.82 -3.22
N PRO A 37 -11.26 10.55 -2.63
CA PRO A 37 -10.85 11.22 -1.41
C PRO A 37 -10.94 12.74 -1.59
N THR A 38 -11.87 13.38 -0.90
CA THR A 38 -12.05 14.84 -0.90
C THR A 38 -10.84 15.55 -0.29
N GLU A 39 -9.98 14.79 0.41
CA GLU A 39 -8.70 15.26 0.92
C GLU A 39 -7.57 14.50 0.24
N PRO A 40 -6.55 15.20 -0.29
CA PRO A 40 -5.34 14.55 -0.78
C PRO A 40 -4.74 13.72 0.36
N LEU A 41 -4.72 12.40 0.15
CA LEU A 41 -3.98 11.45 0.97
C LEU A 41 -2.55 11.97 1.12
N VAL A 42 -2.22 12.37 2.35
CA VAL A 42 -0.91 12.80 2.87
C VAL A 42 0.20 12.65 1.81
N VAL A 43 0.44 13.72 1.05
CA VAL A 43 1.38 13.72 -0.10
C VAL A 43 2.84 13.69 0.38
N ALA A 44 3.07 13.92 1.68
CA ALA A 44 4.37 13.87 2.32
C ALA A 44 4.55 12.60 3.16
N PRO A 45 5.75 11.98 3.18
CA PRO A 45 6.08 10.93 4.14
C PRO A 45 5.84 11.43 5.58
N LEU A 46 5.29 10.57 6.43
CA LEU A 46 5.09 10.86 7.85
C LEU A 46 6.45 11.14 8.49
N LYS A 47 6.60 12.30 9.14
CA LYS A 47 7.94 12.84 9.45
C LYS A 47 8.55 12.19 10.67
N ASP A 48 7.73 11.87 11.65
CA ASP A 48 8.17 11.31 12.92
C ASP A 48 7.43 10.01 13.28
N LEU A 49 7.97 9.33 14.29
CA LEU A 49 7.41 8.07 14.77
C LEU A 49 6.05 8.28 15.49
N GLU A 50 5.82 9.44 16.10
CA GLU A 50 4.62 9.69 16.90
C GLU A 50 3.41 9.95 16.00
N GLU A 51 3.58 10.74 14.96
CA GLU A 51 2.65 10.98 13.84
C GLU A 51 2.30 9.67 13.16
N PHE A 52 3.30 8.81 12.90
CA PHE A 52 3.04 7.48 12.35
C PHE A 52 2.18 6.60 13.28
N LEU A 53 2.47 6.61 14.58
CA LEU A 53 1.67 5.84 15.55
C LEU A 53 0.27 6.42 15.78
N ALA A 54 0.12 7.75 15.70
CA ALA A 54 -1.19 8.39 15.72
C ALA A 54 -2.00 8.01 14.48
N TYR A 55 -1.37 8.02 13.30
CA TYR A 55 -1.96 7.57 12.06
C TYR A 55 -2.39 6.09 12.11
N GLU A 56 -1.58 5.21 12.69
CA GLU A 56 -1.94 3.81 12.94
C GLU A 56 -3.20 3.65 13.81
N LYS A 57 -3.37 4.49 14.84
CA LYS A 57 -4.60 4.48 15.66
C LYS A 57 -5.81 4.95 14.86
N VAL A 58 -5.65 5.96 14.01
CA VAL A 58 -6.71 6.43 13.11
C VAL A 58 -7.09 5.35 12.11
N LEU A 59 -6.10 4.65 11.53
CA LEU A 59 -6.33 3.52 10.64
C LEU A 59 -7.09 2.39 11.36
N ALA A 60 -6.80 2.10 12.62
CA ALA A 60 -7.53 1.09 13.37
C ALA A 60 -9.01 1.46 13.58
N ALA A 61 -9.31 2.74 13.79
CA ALA A 61 -10.64 3.24 14.14
C ALA A 61 -11.55 3.57 12.94
N SER A 62 -11.00 3.89 11.77
CA SER A 62 -11.76 4.39 10.62
C SER A 62 -11.60 3.52 9.38
N ASP A 63 -12.69 2.84 8.98
CA ASP A 63 -12.71 2.05 7.74
C ASP A 63 -12.59 2.93 6.48
N GLU A 64 -13.06 4.18 6.55
CA GLU A 64 -12.87 5.15 5.48
C GLU A 64 -11.39 5.43 5.23
N LYS A 65 -10.61 5.68 6.30
CA LYS A 65 -9.16 5.92 6.18
C LYS A 65 -8.41 4.66 5.70
N LYS A 66 -8.83 3.46 6.12
CA LYS A 66 -8.30 2.20 5.57
C LYS A 66 -8.53 2.09 4.06
N LEU A 67 -9.74 2.41 3.61
CA LEU A 67 -10.11 2.37 2.20
C LEU A 67 -9.34 3.40 1.37
N GLN A 68 -9.19 4.62 1.90
CA GLN A 68 -8.39 5.67 1.27
C GLN A 68 -6.92 5.23 1.12
N LEU A 69 -6.30 4.70 2.18
CA LEU A 69 -4.92 4.19 2.11
C LEU A 69 -4.79 3.03 1.11
N LYS A 70 -5.74 2.10 1.11
CA LYS A 70 -5.75 0.97 0.17
C LYS A 70 -5.80 1.45 -1.28
N ARG A 71 -6.60 2.47 -1.60
CA ARG A 71 -6.60 3.08 -2.94
C ARG A 71 -5.28 3.78 -3.26
N TYR A 72 -4.70 4.49 -2.30
CA TYR A 72 -3.41 5.14 -2.51
C TYR A 72 -2.32 4.13 -2.86
N ILE A 73 -2.28 3.00 -2.15
CA ILE A 73 -1.36 1.90 -2.40
C ILE A 73 -1.53 1.35 -3.83
N LYS A 74 -2.76 1.25 -4.34
CA LYS A 74 -3.04 0.85 -5.74
C LYS A 74 -2.51 1.87 -6.75
N ILE A 75 -2.58 3.17 -6.44
CA ILE A 75 -2.16 4.25 -7.36
C ILE A 75 -0.63 4.32 -7.52
N ILE A 76 0.15 4.00 -6.48
CA ILE A 76 1.63 4.12 -6.52
C ILE A 76 2.24 3.26 -7.65
N GLY A 77 1.67 2.08 -7.93
CA GLY A 77 2.08 1.21 -9.03
C GLY A 77 3.52 0.67 -8.92
N GLY A 78 4.00 0.07 -10.01
CA GLY A 78 5.32 -0.58 -10.15
C GLY A 78 5.24 -1.83 -11.02
N ASP A 79 6.37 -2.28 -11.55
CA ASP A 79 6.39 -3.38 -12.53
C ASP A 79 6.41 -4.76 -11.86
N ASP A 80 6.99 -4.86 -10.66
CA ASP A 80 7.07 -6.10 -9.89
C ASP A 80 6.72 -5.91 -8.40
N ALA A 81 6.51 -7.02 -7.68
CA ALA A 81 6.16 -7.02 -6.26
C ALA A 81 7.16 -6.24 -5.39
N LYS A 82 8.45 -6.37 -5.69
CA LYS A 82 9.54 -5.76 -4.93
C LYS A 82 9.58 -4.26 -5.15
N GLU A 83 9.44 -3.82 -6.39
CA GLU A 83 9.41 -2.41 -6.77
C GLU A 83 8.17 -1.74 -6.17
N LYS A 84 6.98 -2.32 -6.35
CA LYS A 84 5.73 -1.82 -5.75
C LYS A 84 5.89 -1.64 -4.24
N THR A 85 6.32 -2.68 -3.53
CA THR A 85 6.53 -2.64 -2.06
C THR A 85 7.53 -1.55 -1.66
N SER A 86 8.68 -1.47 -2.36
CA SER A 86 9.72 -0.47 -2.06
C SER A 86 9.25 0.96 -2.30
N ARG A 87 8.48 1.21 -3.37
CA ARG A 87 7.91 2.53 -3.67
C ARG A 87 6.88 2.95 -2.63
N ILE A 88 6.02 2.04 -2.19
CA ILE A 88 5.05 2.27 -1.11
C ILE A 88 5.78 2.68 0.17
N LEU A 89 6.76 1.90 0.61
CA LEU A 89 7.51 2.19 1.84
C LEU A 89 8.22 3.56 1.76
N LYS A 90 8.85 3.90 0.64
CA LYS A 90 9.52 5.20 0.45
C LYS A 90 8.57 6.39 0.39
N LYS A 91 7.34 6.19 -0.08
CA LYS A 91 6.35 7.27 -0.20
C LYS A 91 5.64 7.57 1.11
N LEU A 92 5.45 6.55 1.94
CA LEU A 92 4.65 6.66 3.17
C LEU A 92 5.49 6.77 4.44
N LEU A 93 6.71 6.21 4.45
CA LEU A 93 7.56 6.14 5.63
C LEU A 93 8.90 6.84 5.41
N THR A 94 9.32 7.61 6.41
CA THR A 94 10.72 8.08 6.53
C THR A 94 11.62 6.96 7.05
N TYR A 95 12.93 7.14 6.86
CA TYR A 95 13.91 6.21 7.42
C TYR A 95 13.92 6.23 8.96
N ASP A 96 13.63 7.38 9.58
CA ASP A 96 13.47 7.52 11.02
C ASP A 96 12.42 6.56 11.58
N ILE A 97 11.25 6.50 10.94
CA ILE A 97 10.21 5.52 11.28
C ILE A 97 10.76 4.10 11.09
N GLY A 98 11.38 3.82 9.95
CA GLY A 98 11.91 2.49 9.61
C GLY A 98 12.90 1.92 10.64
N VAL A 99 13.70 2.77 11.30
CA VAL A 99 14.68 2.33 12.31
C VAL A 99 14.01 1.73 13.55
N ALA A 100 12.81 2.21 13.91
CA ALA A 100 12.06 1.78 15.09
C ALA A 100 11.43 0.39 14.98
N PHE A 101 11.41 -0.21 13.78
CA PHE A 101 10.74 -1.47 13.52
C PHE A 101 11.68 -2.54 12.98
N THR A 102 11.31 -3.79 13.23
CA THR A 102 11.69 -4.94 12.39
C THR A 102 10.43 -5.70 12.03
N TRP A 103 10.50 -6.60 11.04
CA TRP A 103 9.32 -7.34 10.61
C TRP A 103 8.65 -8.09 11.77
N TYR A 104 9.41 -8.95 12.48
CA TYR A 104 8.92 -9.75 13.61
C TYR A 104 9.13 -9.11 14.99
N GLY A 105 9.69 -7.90 15.05
CA GLY A 105 10.13 -7.27 16.30
C GLY A 105 11.43 -7.85 16.83
N THR A 106 12.09 -7.08 17.69
CA THR A 106 13.21 -7.51 18.53
C THR A 106 13.03 -6.92 19.93
N LYS A 107 13.95 -7.18 20.86
CA LYS A 107 13.89 -6.61 22.22
C LYS A 107 13.72 -5.08 22.23
N ASP A 108 14.37 -4.40 21.27
CA ASP A 108 14.43 -2.94 21.22
C ASP A 108 13.56 -2.34 20.10
N LYS A 109 13.00 -3.17 19.20
CA LYS A 109 12.27 -2.71 18.00
C LYS A 109 10.89 -3.34 17.90
N ARG A 110 9.91 -2.56 17.48
CA ARG A 110 8.51 -2.99 17.37
C ARG A 110 8.28 -3.88 16.15
N ARG A 111 7.20 -4.67 16.20
CA ARG A 111 6.77 -5.55 15.10
C ARG A 111 6.09 -4.74 14.00
N PHE A 112 6.62 -4.82 12.78
CA PHE A 112 6.04 -4.14 11.62
C PHE A 112 4.84 -4.91 11.05
N CYS A 113 4.88 -6.25 11.10
CA CYS A 113 3.81 -7.09 10.54
C CYS A 113 2.45 -6.90 11.21
N ASP A 114 2.43 -6.42 12.46
CA ASP A 114 1.20 -6.22 13.25
C ASP A 114 0.50 -4.89 12.92
N LEU A 115 1.18 -3.99 12.21
CA LEU A 115 0.66 -2.67 11.89
C LEU A 115 -0.49 -2.76 10.90
N GLN A 116 -1.51 -1.92 11.09
CA GLN A 116 -2.66 -1.82 10.17
C GLN A 116 -2.18 -1.40 8.78
N PHE A 117 -1.21 -0.48 8.71
CA PHE A 117 -0.52 -0.15 7.47
C PHE A 117 0.05 -1.38 6.75
N CYS A 118 0.75 -2.27 7.48
CA CYS A 118 1.37 -3.44 6.88
C CYS A 118 0.31 -4.42 6.34
N GLN A 119 -0.77 -4.63 7.09
CA GLN A 119 -1.87 -5.50 6.69
C GLN A 119 -2.57 -4.97 5.42
N LEU A 120 -2.82 -3.66 5.36
CA LEU A 120 -3.43 -3.01 4.20
C LEU A 120 -2.51 -3.02 2.98
N MET A 121 -1.20 -2.86 3.17
CA MET A 121 -0.22 -2.98 2.11
C MET A 121 -0.16 -4.40 1.54
N CYS A 122 -0.08 -5.42 2.40
CA CYS A 122 -0.09 -6.81 1.97
C CYS A 122 -1.37 -7.14 1.20
N GLY A 123 -2.55 -6.84 1.76
CA GLY A 123 -3.83 -7.11 1.10
C GLY A 123 -3.98 -6.33 -0.21
N GLY A 124 -3.63 -5.03 -0.20
CA GLY A 124 -3.68 -4.17 -1.36
C GLY A 124 -2.82 -4.67 -2.51
N LEU A 125 -1.60 -5.17 -2.25
CA LEU A 125 -0.70 -5.70 -3.27
C LEU A 125 -1.11 -7.08 -3.78
N THR A 126 -1.60 -7.97 -2.91
CA THR A 126 -2.06 -9.30 -3.32
C THR A 126 -3.36 -9.27 -4.12
N GLU A 127 -4.23 -8.27 -3.87
CA GLU A 127 -5.47 -8.08 -4.63
C GLU A 127 -5.28 -7.53 -6.05
N GLN A 128 -4.10 -6.97 -6.36
CA GLN A 128 -3.80 -6.39 -7.68
C GLN A 128 -3.45 -7.43 -8.74
N GLN A 129 -3.63 -8.72 -8.45
CA GLN A 129 -3.41 -9.81 -9.40
C GLN A 129 -4.47 -9.81 -10.51
N ASN A 130 -4.30 -8.93 -11.50
CA ASN A 130 -4.93 -9.09 -12.80
C ASN A 130 -4.20 -10.22 -13.55
N LYS A 131 -4.91 -11.00 -14.37
CA LYS A 131 -4.38 -12.16 -15.15
C LYS A 131 -3.13 -11.89 -16.01
N LYS A 132 -2.72 -10.63 -16.18
CA LYS A 132 -1.55 -10.20 -16.96
C LYS A 132 -0.30 -9.88 -16.12
N GLU A 133 -0.43 -9.73 -14.80
CA GLU A 133 0.69 -9.40 -13.91
C GLU A 133 1.28 -10.67 -13.27
N ALA A 134 2.59 -10.63 -12.98
CA ALA A 134 3.24 -11.70 -12.24
C ALA A 134 2.59 -11.87 -10.85
N GLU A 135 2.45 -13.11 -10.40
CA GLU A 135 1.84 -13.44 -9.12
C GLU A 135 2.63 -12.77 -7.98
N VAL A 136 2.01 -11.77 -7.34
CA VAL A 136 2.59 -11.10 -6.17
C VAL A 136 2.33 -11.99 -4.95
N THR A 137 3.38 -12.59 -4.39
CA THR A 137 3.25 -13.40 -3.17
C THR A 137 3.50 -12.57 -1.91
N LEU A 138 2.84 -12.94 -0.81
CA LEU A 138 3.11 -12.34 0.50
C LEU A 138 4.59 -12.45 0.91
N LYS A 139 5.26 -13.53 0.50
CA LYS A 139 6.68 -13.79 0.77
C LYS A 139 7.58 -12.74 0.11
N ASP A 140 7.24 -12.30 -1.10
CA ASP A 140 8.01 -11.27 -1.81
C ASP A 140 7.86 -9.90 -1.15
N ILE A 141 6.65 -9.57 -0.69
CA ILE A 141 6.35 -8.35 0.06
C ILE A 141 7.11 -8.35 1.39
N GLU A 142 7.04 -9.46 2.14
CA GLU A 142 7.74 -9.66 3.40
C GLU A 142 9.25 -9.48 3.22
N LYS A 143 9.87 -10.22 2.29
CA LYS A 143 11.31 -10.16 2.05
C LYS A 143 11.75 -8.76 1.68
N THR A 144 11.00 -8.09 0.81
CA THR A 144 11.29 -6.71 0.40
C THR A 144 11.20 -5.74 1.56
N THR A 145 10.16 -5.85 2.39
CA THR A 145 9.97 -4.99 3.56
C THR A 145 11.06 -5.22 4.61
N MET A 146 11.41 -6.48 4.89
CA MET A 146 12.53 -6.81 5.78
C MET A 146 13.85 -6.20 5.30
N THR A 147 14.17 -6.34 4.01
CA THR A 147 15.38 -5.72 3.43
C THR A 147 15.31 -4.20 3.55
N TRP A 148 14.15 -3.59 3.29
CA TRP A 148 13.98 -2.15 3.40
C TRP A 148 14.24 -1.67 4.85
N LEU A 149 13.61 -2.29 5.85
CA LEU A 149 13.76 -1.97 7.28
C LEU A 149 15.19 -2.20 7.77
N ARG A 150 15.85 -3.27 7.33
CA ARG A 150 17.26 -3.57 7.69
C ARG A 150 18.19 -2.43 7.31
N HIS A 151 18.01 -1.88 6.11
CA HIS A 151 18.83 -0.78 5.61
C HIS A 151 18.30 0.60 6.00
N ALA A 152 17.21 0.71 6.79
CA ALA A 152 16.67 2.01 7.18
C ALA A 152 17.69 2.86 7.96
N LYS A 153 18.41 2.23 8.91
CA LYS A 153 19.46 2.90 9.69
C LYS A 153 20.60 3.41 8.81
N GLU A 154 21.13 2.53 7.97
CA GLU A 154 22.21 2.89 7.04
C GLU A 154 21.81 4.03 6.09
N ARG A 155 20.57 4.01 5.59
CA ARG A 155 20.04 5.09 4.73
C ARG A 155 19.87 6.40 5.49
N LEU A 156 19.42 6.35 6.74
CA LEU A 156 19.29 7.53 7.59
C LEU A 156 20.66 8.18 7.84
N ASP A 157 21.65 7.38 8.23
CA ASP A 157 23.03 7.84 8.47
C ASP A 157 23.63 8.46 7.18
N ASN A 158 23.37 7.85 6.02
CA ASN A 158 23.83 8.38 4.73
C ASN A 158 23.13 9.68 4.33
N CYS A 159 21.83 9.83 4.62
CA CYS A 159 21.11 11.10 4.41
C CYS A 159 21.68 12.22 5.27
N GLN A 160 21.98 11.94 6.54
CA GLN A 160 22.58 12.91 7.46
C GLN A 160 24.00 13.33 7.02
N LYS A 161 24.84 12.36 6.62
CA LYS A 161 26.19 12.65 6.10
C LYS A 161 26.14 13.50 4.82
N ARG A 162 25.21 13.23 3.91
CA ARG A 162 25.05 14.01 2.67
C ARG A 162 24.50 15.42 2.93
N GLY A 163 23.55 15.56 3.85
CA GLY A 163 23.06 16.87 4.29
C GLY A 163 24.16 17.71 4.95
N ALA A 164 25.00 17.09 5.78
CA ALA A 164 26.16 17.77 6.37
C ALA A 164 27.22 18.17 5.32
N ALA A 165 27.47 17.33 4.32
CA ALA A 165 28.41 17.64 3.23
C ALA A 165 27.91 18.78 2.32
N GLN A 166 26.60 18.95 2.14
CA GLN A 166 26.01 20.05 1.37
C GLN A 166 26.00 21.40 2.11
N MET A 167 26.03 21.41 3.45
CA MET A 167 26.15 22.65 4.25
C MET A 167 27.61 23.09 4.48
N ALA A 168 28.58 22.20 4.22
CA ALA A 168 30.01 22.48 4.41
C ALA A 168 30.70 23.17 3.22
N HIS A 169 29.94 23.57 2.20
CA HIS A 169 30.45 24.36 1.07
C HIS A 169 29.55 25.59 0.81
N PRO A 170 29.58 26.60 1.70
CA PRO A 170 29.09 27.94 1.36
C PRO A 170 30.20 28.66 0.59
N GLU A 171 29.94 28.91 -0.70
CA GLU A 171 30.42 30.02 -1.52
C GLU A 171 31.73 30.71 -1.05
N GLU A 172 32.88 30.14 -1.45
CA GLU A 172 34.02 30.95 -1.84
C GLU A 172 33.91 31.07 -3.37
N ASP A 173 33.52 32.24 -3.86
CA ASP A 173 33.88 32.82 -5.18
C ASP A 173 32.85 33.89 -5.58
N GLU A 174 32.99 35.11 -5.03
CA GLU A 174 32.58 36.35 -5.71
C GLU A 174 33.31 37.54 -5.06
N ASP A 175 34.59 37.74 -5.45
CA ASP A 175 35.32 38.99 -5.33
C ASP A 175 36.38 39.02 -6.46
N ASP A 176 36.00 39.59 -7.62
CA ASP A 176 36.79 40.54 -8.45
C ASP A 176 36.12 40.83 -9.81
#